data_AF-A0A426ZHW8-F1
#
_entry.id   AF-A0A426ZHW8-F1
#
_cell.length_a   1.000
_cell.length_b   1.000
_cell.length_c   1.000
_cell.angle_alpha   90.00
_cell.angle_beta   90.00
_cell.angle_gamma   90.00
#
_symmetry.space_group_name_H-M   'P 1'
#
loop_
_entity.id
_entity.type
_entity.pdbx_description
1 polymer ?
#
loop_
_entity_poly.entity_id
_entity_poly.type
_entity_poly.pdbx_seq_one_letter_code
_entity_poly.pdbx_strand_id
1 'polypeptide(L)'
;MELHWIFSFFLLASSLYGHVSGKECTNVPTQLSSHTVRSQLMSTTNQTWKAEMLSYYHLNPTDESAWMDLRPRKLRNKEAPVEEFDWLLLYRSMKGSGGVNLRQQAGNFLDEVSLHDVRLDPDSMYGRAKQTNLEYLLLLDVDRLVWNFRHQAGLPAPGEPYGGWEGPNVEVRGHFVG
;
A
#
# COMPACT_ATOMS: atom_id res chain seq x y z
N MET A 1 -16.96 -31.06 -47.53
CA MET A 1 -15.89 -30.03 -47.65
C MET A 1 -15.90 -29.05 -46.49
N GLU A 2 -17.06 -28.81 -45.85
CA GLU A 2 -17.23 -27.82 -44.76
C GLU A 2 -16.56 -28.19 -43.43
N LEU A 3 -16.54 -29.47 -43.03
CA LEU A 3 -16.09 -29.86 -41.68
C LEU A 3 -14.56 -29.69 -41.47
N HIS A 4 -13.77 -29.93 -42.53
CA HIS A 4 -12.31 -29.77 -42.48
C HIS A 4 -11.88 -28.30 -42.40
N TRP A 5 -12.66 -27.40 -43.02
CA TRP A 5 -12.42 -25.96 -42.95
C TRP A 5 -12.71 -25.41 -41.56
N ILE A 6 -13.80 -25.86 -40.93
CA ILE A 6 -14.14 -25.48 -39.55
C ILE A 6 -13.06 -25.95 -38.57
N PHE A 7 -12.59 -27.20 -38.71
CA PHE A 7 -11.53 -27.74 -37.84
C PHE A 7 -10.19 -27.02 -38.02
N SER A 8 -9.82 -26.72 -39.27
CA SER A 8 -8.59 -25.97 -39.58
C SER A 8 -8.69 -24.53 -39.06
N PHE A 9 -9.85 -23.89 -39.16
CA PHE A 9 -10.08 -22.55 -38.62
C PHE A 9 -9.98 -22.55 -37.10
N PHE A 10 -10.52 -23.57 -36.42
CA PHE A 10 -10.42 -23.70 -34.96
C PHE A 10 -8.98 -23.93 -34.49
N LEU A 11 -8.20 -24.75 -35.20
CA LEU A 11 -6.78 -24.99 -34.92
C LEU A 11 -5.92 -23.74 -35.19
N LEU A 12 -6.25 -22.97 -36.21
CA LEU A 12 -5.53 -21.74 -36.55
C LEU A 12 -5.88 -20.61 -35.58
N ALA A 13 -7.14 -20.52 -35.15
CA ALA A 13 -7.57 -19.59 -34.10
C ALA A 13 -6.93 -19.92 -32.74
N SER A 14 -6.83 -21.20 -32.36
CA SER A 14 -6.22 -21.59 -31.08
C SER A 14 -4.70 -21.41 -31.05
N SER A 15 -4.00 -21.55 -32.19
CA SER A 15 -2.55 -21.27 -32.26
C SER A 15 -2.19 -19.78 -32.26
N LEU A 16 -3.13 -18.90 -32.64
CA LEU A 16 -2.98 -17.44 -32.56
C LEU A 16 -3.33 -16.86 -31.18
N TYR A 17 -3.96 -17.64 -30.30
CA TYR A 17 -4.10 -17.30 -28.88
C TYR A 17 -2.78 -17.60 -28.15
N GLY A 18 -1.84 -16.65 -28.24
CA GLY A 18 -0.64 -16.67 -27.41
C GLY A 18 -1.05 -16.78 -25.93
N HIS A 19 -0.44 -17.73 -25.21
CA HIS A 19 -0.56 -17.79 -23.75
C HIS A 19 -0.06 -16.47 -23.16
N VAL A 20 -0.98 -15.61 -22.74
CA VAL A 20 -0.68 -14.49 -21.86
C VAL A 20 -0.42 -15.08 -20.47
N SER A 21 0.84 -15.42 -20.20
CA SER A 21 1.29 -15.62 -18.83
C SER A 21 1.44 -14.24 -18.21
N GLY A 22 0.48 -13.86 -17.36
CA GLY A 22 0.64 -12.70 -16.50
C GLY A 22 1.90 -12.89 -15.67
N LYS A 23 2.83 -11.92 -15.71
CA LYS A 23 3.94 -11.90 -14.76
C LYS A 23 3.32 -11.70 -13.39
N GLU A 24 3.30 -12.76 -12.59
CA GLU A 24 2.99 -12.65 -11.18
C GLU A 24 4.14 -11.89 -10.51
N CYS A 25 3.82 -10.80 -9.82
CA CYS A 25 4.80 -10.02 -9.06
C CYS A 25 5.28 -10.88 -7.88
N THR A 26 6.34 -11.65 -8.10
CA THR A 26 6.90 -12.58 -7.12
C THR A 26 7.77 -11.83 -6.10
N ASN A 27 7.15 -11.24 -5.08
CA ASN A 27 7.81 -11.14 -3.79
C ASN A 27 7.71 -12.54 -3.16
N VAL A 28 8.82 -13.29 -3.15
CA VAL A 28 8.90 -14.54 -2.38
C VAL A 28 9.16 -14.16 -0.91
N PRO A 29 8.38 -14.68 0.07
CA PRO A 29 7.38 -15.74 -0.08
C PRO A 29 6.02 -15.22 -0.58
N THR A 30 5.52 -15.85 -1.64
CA THR A 30 4.27 -15.51 -2.35
C THR A 30 3.00 -15.68 -1.52
N GLN A 31 3.08 -16.47 -0.45
CA GLN A 31 1.94 -16.69 0.45
C GLN A 31 1.69 -15.48 1.35
N LEU A 32 2.73 -14.80 1.83
CA LEU A 32 2.60 -13.68 2.78
C LEU A 32 2.36 -12.32 2.10
N SER A 33 2.51 -12.24 0.78
CA SER A 33 2.02 -11.12 -0.04
C SER A 33 0.50 -11.17 -0.27
N SER A 34 -0.14 -12.31 -0.01
CA SER A 34 -1.60 -12.43 -0.09
C SER A 34 -2.24 -11.80 1.14
N HIS A 35 -3.06 -10.76 0.94
CA HIS A 35 -3.89 -10.17 1.99
C HIS A 35 -4.75 -11.21 2.72
N THR A 36 -5.18 -12.27 2.02
CA THR A 36 -5.97 -13.36 2.61
C THR A 36 -5.15 -14.16 3.64
N VAL A 37 -3.93 -14.54 3.30
CA VAL A 37 -3.06 -15.31 4.21
C VAL A 37 -2.62 -14.45 5.39
N ARG A 38 -2.34 -13.16 5.17
CA ARG A 38 -2.03 -12.20 6.24
C ARG A 38 -3.20 -12.01 7.21
N SER A 39 -4.42 -11.86 6.68
CA SER A 39 -5.65 -11.81 7.49
C SER A 39 -5.84 -13.08 8.32
N GLN A 40 -5.63 -14.26 7.72
CA GLN A 40 -5.68 -15.54 8.43
C GLN A 40 -4.60 -15.62 9.53
N LEU A 41 -3.39 -15.13 9.27
CA LEU A 41 -2.31 -15.06 10.25
C LEU A 41 -2.64 -14.13 11.43
N MET A 42 -3.32 -13.00 11.17
CA MET A 42 -3.70 -12.05 12.20
C MET A 42 -4.86 -12.56 13.08
N SER A 43 -5.74 -13.39 12.53
CA SER A 43 -6.93 -13.92 13.21
C SER A 43 -6.77 -15.33 13.78
N THR A 44 -5.66 -16.04 13.49
CA THR A 44 -5.47 -17.42 13.94
C THR A 44 -5.24 -17.55 15.44
N THR A 45 -5.85 -18.56 16.04
CA THR A 45 -5.60 -18.99 17.43
C THR A 45 -4.42 -19.96 17.52
N ASN A 46 -3.96 -20.52 16.38
CA ASN A 46 -2.90 -21.53 16.35
C ASN A 46 -1.50 -20.88 16.41
N GLN A 47 -0.90 -20.89 17.60
CA GLN A 47 0.40 -20.25 17.86
C GLN A 47 1.57 -20.89 17.10
N THR A 48 1.55 -22.20 16.85
CA THR A 48 2.66 -22.88 16.17
C THR A 48 2.70 -22.49 14.70
N TRP A 49 1.55 -22.52 14.03
CA TRP A 49 1.42 -22.06 12.65
C TRP A 49 1.73 -20.57 12.53
N LYS A 50 1.30 -19.74 13.50
CA LYS A 50 1.65 -18.32 13.52
C LYS A 50 3.16 -18.10 13.62
N ALA A 51 3.85 -18.82 14.50
CA ALA A 51 5.31 -18.73 14.65
C ALA A 51 6.04 -19.21 13.39
N GLU A 52 5.58 -20.32 12.78
CA GLU A 52 6.10 -20.83 11.52
C GLU A 52 5.93 -19.80 10.39
N MET A 53 4.73 -19.25 10.22
CA MET A 53 4.46 -18.23 9.21
C MET A 53 5.25 -16.93 9.46
N LEU A 54 5.38 -16.50 10.72
CA LEU A 54 6.21 -15.35 11.10
C LEU A 54 7.71 -15.62 10.89
N SER A 55 8.18 -16.86 10.94
CA SER A 55 9.59 -17.17 10.65
C SER A 55 9.96 -16.92 9.18
N TYR A 56 8.97 -16.98 8.27
CA TYR A 56 9.13 -16.59 6.86
C TYR A 56 9.03 -15.07 6.64
N TYR A 57 8.68 -14.27 7.68
CA TYR A 57 8.87 -12.82 7.63
C TYR A 57 10.36 -12.52 7.73
N HIS A 58 11.04 -12.59 6.60
CA HIS A 58 12.17 -11.71 6.40
C HIS A 58 11.59 -10.30 6.35
N LEU A 59 11.78 -9.51 7.41
CA LEU A 59 11.71 -8.04 7.30
C LEU A 59 12.46 -7.74 6.01
N ASN A 60 11.78 -7.13 5.02
CA ASN A 60 12.32 -6.86 3.69
C ASN A 60 13.83 -6.66 3.80
N PRO A 61 14.69 -7.50 3.17
CA PRO A 61 16.09 -7.14 3.09
C PRO A 61 16.08 -5.74 2.49
N THR A 62 16.64 -4.78 3.24
CA THR A 62 16.45 -3.33 3.10
C THR A 62 16.17 -3.01 1.65
N ASP A 63 15.04 -2.36 1.32
CA ASP A 63 14.55 -2.05 -0.05
C ASP A 63 15.70 -2.00 -1.10
N GLU A 64 16.76 -1.28 -0.76
CA GLU A 64 18.12 -1.33 -1.29
C GLU A 64 18.59 -2.65 -1.96
N SER A 65 18.62 -3.81 -1.30
CA SER A 65 19.11 -5.07 -1.88
C SER A 65 18.19 -5.62 -2.98
N ALA A 66 16.87 -5.46 -2.84
CA ALA A 66 15.91 -5.90 -3.85
C ALA A 66 16.02 -5.06 -5.14
N TRP A 67 16.38 -3.78 -5.02
CA TRP A 67 16.62 -2.90 -6.17
C TRP A 67 18.02 -3.08 -6.78
N MET A 68 19.04 -3.47 -6.00
CA MET A 68 20.38 -3.79 -6.51
C MET A 68 20.39 -5.02 -7.45
N ASP A 69 19.43 -5.93 -7.29
CA ASP A 69 19.22 -7.07 -8.18
C ASP A 69 18.55 -6.71 -9.50
N LEU A 70 17.87 -5.56 -9.57
CA LEU A 70 17.24 -5.02 -10.79
C LEU A 70 18.22 -4.27 -11.70
N ARG A 71 19.53 -4.34 -11.42
CA ARG A 71 20.56 -3.76 -12.28
C ARG A 71 20.41 -4.27 -13.72
N PRO A 72 20.40 -3.38 -14.73
CA PRO A 72 20.30 -3.78 -16.12
C PRO A 72 21.42 -4.76 -16.50
N ARG A 73 21.08 -5.93 -17.07
CA ARG A 73 22.03 -7.03 -17.39
C ARG A 73 23.26 -6.59 -18.20
N LYS A 74 23.20 -5.48 -18.94
CA LYS A 74 24.33 -4.92 -19.71
C LYS A 74 25.51 -4.43 -18.84
N LEU A 75 25.30 -4.19 -17.53
CA LEU A 75 26.34 -3.79 -16.57
C LEU A 75 26.95 -4.97 -15.78
N ARG A 76 26.44 -6.21 -15.95
CA ARG A 76 26.96 -7.36 -15.19
C ARG A 76 28.26 -7.97 -15.78
N ASN A 77 28.60 -7.63 -17.02
CA ASN A 77 29.65 -8.32 -17.78
C ASN A 77 30.81 -7.43 -18.25
N LYS A 78 31.04 -6.26 -17.63
CA LYS A 78 32.26 -5.50 -17.87
C LYS A 78 32.76 -4.95 -16.56
N GLU A 79 34.05 -5.17 -16.29
CA GLU A 79 34.85 -4.41 -15.32
C GLU A 79 34.74 -2.94 -15.73
N ALA A 80 33.72 -2.25 -15.20
CA ALA A 80 33.52 -0.85 -15.45
C ALA A 80 34.38 -0.06 -14.45
N PRO A 81 35.21 0.90 -14.92
CA PRO A 81 35.99 1.76 -14.04
C PRO A 81 35.05 2.63 -13.19
N VAL A 82 35.55 3.00 -12.01
CA VAL A 82 34.90 3.53 -10.80
C VAL A 82 34.11 4.86 -10.97
N GLU A 83 33.74 5.25 -12.18
CA GLU A 83 32.75 6.30 -12.46
C GLU A 83 31.37 5.68 -12.79
N GLU A 84 31.05 4.55 -12.15
CA GLU A 84 29.80 3.84 -12.32
C GLU A 84 28.71 4.55 -11.52
N PHE A 85 27.95 5.40 -12.22
CA PHE A 85 26.60 5.88 -11.91
C PHE A 85 26.12 5.47 -10.51
N ASP A 86 26.34 6.37 -9.55
CA ASP A 86 25.97 6.14 -8.16
C ASP A 86 24.44 6.19 -8.03
N TRP A 87 23.82 5.06 -8.36
CA TRP A 87 22.39 4.83 -8.23
C TRP A 87 21.92 5.07 -6.80
N LEU A 88 22.79 4.93 -5.80
CA LEU A 88 22.50 5.27 -4.41
C LEU A 88 22.40 6.79 -4.20
N LEU A 89 23.22 7.60 -4.86
CA LEU A 89 23.07 9.06 -4.88
C LEU A 89 21.78 9.50 -5.58
N LEU A 90 21.45 8.91 -6.74
CA LEU A 90 20.19 9.20 -7.43
C LEU A 90 18.99 8.76 -6.58
N TYR A 91 19.04 7.57 -5.98
CA TYR A 91 18.02 7.03 -5.09
C TYR A 91 17.81 7.91 -3.85
N ARG A 92 18.90 8.34 -3.19
CA ARG A 92 18.85 9.25 -2.04
C ARG A 92 18.30 10.62 -2.40
N SER A 93 18.57 11.09 -3.63
CA SER A 93 17.99 12.33 -4.16
C SER A 93 16.47 12.20 -4.39
N MET A 94 16.01 11.07 -4.94
CA MET A 94 14.58 10.81 -5.16
C MET A 94 13.82 10.60 -3.84
N LYS A 95 14.42 9.92 -2.86
CA LYS A 95 13.87 9.78 -1.50
C LYS A 95 14.01 11.04 -0.65
N GLY A 96 14.67 12.09 -1.14
CA GLY A 96 14.77 13.39 -0.48
C GLY A 96 15.60 13.40 0.82
N SER A 97 16.44 12.39 1.04
CA SER A 97 17.16 12.19 2.32
C SER A 97 18.62 12.67 2.29
N GLY A 98 19.01 13.46 1.29
CA GLY A 98 20.31 14.14 1.19
C GLY A 98 20.10 15.53 0.61
N GLY A 99 19.92 16.52 1.47
CA GLY A 99 19.36 17.82 1.11
C GLY A 99 20.31 18.75 0.33
N VAL A 100 19.74 19.44 -0.67
CA VAL A 100 19.99 20.85 -0.99
C VAL A 100 18.70 21.38 -1.63
N ASN A 101 18.01 22.31 -0.95
CA ASN A 101 17.16 23.45 -1.34
C ASN A 101 16.58 23.61 -2.78
N LEU A 102 16.51 22.61 -3.65
CA LEU A 102 15.97 22.75 -5.01
C LEU A 102 14.44 22.79 -5.05
N ARG A 103 13.77 22.31 -4.00
CA ARG A 103 12.32 22.50 -3.83
C ARG A 103 11.95 23.85 -3.21
N GLN A 104 12.91 24.59 -2.67
CA GLN A 104 12.62 25.81 -1.90
C GLN A 104 12.73 27.10 -2.74
N GLN A 105 13.24 27.01 -3.98
CA GLN A 105 13.45 28.19 -4.83
C GLN A 105 12.36 28.39 -5.90
N ALA A 106 11.56 27.37 -6.20
CA ALA A 106 10.26 27.55 -6.80
C ALA A 106 9.26 27.67 -5.64
N GLY A 107 9.12 28.88 -5.08
CA GLY A 107 8.00 29.17 -4.19
C GLY A 107 6.73 28.69 -4.87
N ASN A 108 5.85 28.03 -4.12
CA ASN A 108 4.61 27.51 -4.69
C ASN A 108 3.92 28.69 -5.40
N PHE A 109 3.68 28.57 -6.71
CA PHE A 109 3.01 29.64 -7.48
C PHE A 109 1.64 29.96 -6.88
N LEU A 110 1.05 29.00 -6.17
CA LEU A 110 -0.16 29.14 -5.38
C LEU A 110 0.12 28.62 -3.97
N ASP A 111 -0.26 29.41 -2.98
CA ASP A 111 -0.29 28.98 -1.59
C ASP A 111 -1.68 28.47 -1.23
N GLU A 112 -1.74 27.50 -0.31
CA GLU A 112 -3.00 27.08 0.28
C GLU A 112 -3.57 28.19 1.18
N VAL A 113 -4.89 28.30 1.21
CA VAL A 113 -5.59 29.22 2.12
C VAL A 113 -6.00 28.45 3.36
N SER A 114 -5.70 29.00 4.54
CA SER A 114 -6.12 28.42 5.82
C SER A 114 -7.64 28.29 5.88
N LEU A 115 -8.13 27.16 6.39
CA LEU A 115 -9.57 26.96 6.62
C LEU A 115 -10.17 27.98 7.59
N HIS A 116 -9.36 28.62 8.44
CA HIS A 116 -9.81 29.67 9.36
C HIS A 116 -10.17 30.98 8.63
N ASP A 117 -9.58 31.20 7.45
CA ASP A 117 -9.81 32.39 6.62
C ASP A 117 -10.96 32.21 5.62
N VAL A 118 -11.52 30.99 5.53
CA VAL A 118 -12.62 30.64 4.63
C VAL A 118 -13.86 30.29 5.43
N ARG A 119 -14.92 31.10 5.29
CA ARG A 119 -16.25 30.79 5.85
C ARG A 119 -17.20 30.37 4.76
N LEU A 120 -17.71 29.15 4.86
CA LEU A 120 -18.81 28.68 4.02
C LEU A 120 -20.12 29.33 4.44
N ASP A 121 -20.91 29.78 3.46
CA ASP A 121 -22.28 30.24 3.67
C ASP A 121 -23.13 29.09 4.24
N PRO A 122 -23.76 29.24 5.43
CA PRO A 122 -24.59 28.22 6.05
C PRO A 122 -25.75 27.72 5.18
N ASP A 123 -26.34 28.59 4.36
CA ASP A 123 -27.51 28.26 3.54
C ASP A 123 -27.14 27.57 2.22
N SER A 124 -25.84 27.57 1.89
CA SER A 124 -25.32 26.87 0.72
C SER A 124 -25.35 25.34 0.89
N MET A 125 -25.26 24.61 -0.22
CA MET A 125 -25.14 23.15 -0.19
C MET A 125 -23.90 22.69 0.60
N TYR A 126 -22.80 23.43 0.53
CA TYR A 126 -21.56 23.12 1.25
C TYR A 126 -21.67 23.44 2.74
N GLY A 127 -22.40 24.50 3.11
CA GLY A 127 -22.72 24.82 4.51
C GLY A 127 -23.50 23.69 5.17
N ARG A 128 -24.54 23.20 4.50
CA ARG A 128 -25.31 22.02 4.96
C ARG A 128 -24.44 20.77 5.06
N ALA A 129 -23.62 20.47 4.04
CA ALA A 129 -22.73 19.30 4.07
C ALA A 129 -21.71 19.37 5.22
N LYS A 130 -21.12 20.54 5.48
CA LYS A 130 -20.22 20.75 6.63
C LYS A 130 -20.95 20.46 7.95
N GLN A 131 -22.16 20.96 8.10
CA GLN A 131 -22.96 20.78 9.32
C GLN A 131 -23.33 19.31 9.54
N THR A 132 -23.82 18.62 8.49
CA THR A 132 -24.11 17.19 8.57
C THR A 132 -22.87 16.36 8.91
N ASN A 133 -21.71 16.68 8.32
CA ASN A 133 -20.47 15.99 8.64
C ASN A 133 -20.04 16.23 10.10
N LEU A 134 -20.18 17.46 10.60
CA LEU A 134 -19.90 17.78 12.00
C LEU A 134 -20.80 16.99 12.96
N GLU A 135 -22.11 16.94 12.69
CA GLU A 135 -23.06 16.17 13.49
C GLU A 135 -22.74 14.68 13.48
N TYR A 136 -22.37 14.12 12.32
CA TYR A 136 -21.92 12.73 12.22
C TYR A 136 -20.67 12.47 13.07
N LEU A 137 -19.66 13.34 13.00
CA LEU A 137 -18.43 13.18 13.78
C LEU A 137 -18.70 13.23 15.29
N LEU A 138 -19.61 14.10 15.73
CA LEU A 138 -20.00 14.22 17.14
C LEU A 138 -20.86 13.05 17.65
N LEU A 139 -21.45 12.26 16.75
CA LEU A 139 -22.19 11.06 17.11
C LEU A 139 -21.26 9.89 17.47
N LEU A 140 -20.01 9.92 17.03
CA LEU A 140 -19.08 8.81 17.20
C LEU A 140 -18.54 8.74 18.63
N ASP A 141 -18.51 7.52 19.17
CA ASP A 141 -17.97 7.23 20.49
C ASP A 141 -16.44 7.16 20.42
N VAL A 142 -15.80 8.13 21.06
CA VAL A 142 -14.35 8.27 21.10
C VAL A 142 -13.67 7.03 21.69
N ASP A 143 -14.25 6.41 22.72
CA ASP A 143 -13.63 5.25 23.37
C ASP A 143 -13.57 4.03 22.43
N ARG A 144 -14.58 3.88 21.58
CA ARG A 144 -14.63 2.84 20.55
C ARG A 144 -13.70 3.14 19.38
N LEU A 145 -13.57 4.41 18.98
CA LEU A 145 -12.66 4.86 17.93
C LEU A 145 -11.20 4.57 18.28
N VAL A 146 -10.79 4.85 19.52
CA VAL A 146 -9.40 4.65 19.95
C VAL A 146 -9.14 3.25 20.54
N TRP A 147 -10.15 2.37 20.53
CA TRP A 147 -10.08 1.04 21.16
C TRP A 147 -8.88 0.23 20.65
N ASN A 148 -8.67 0.18 19.34
CA ASN A 148 -7.58 -0.59 18.73
C ASN A 148 -6.20 -0.05 19.11
N PHE A 149 -6.05 1.28 19.23
CA PHE A 149 -4.81 1.92 19.65
C PHE A 149 -4.48 1.55 21.11
N ARG A 150 -5.48 1.64 21.99
CA ARG A 150 -5.34 1.27 23.41
C ARG A 150 -4.99 -0.21 23.56
N HIS A 151 -5.72 -1.08 22.85
CA HIS A 151 -5.48 -2.52 22.88
C HIS A 151 -4.06 -2.87 22.42
N GLN A 152 -3.59 -2.28 21.31
CA GLN A 152 -2.26 -2.51 20.78
C GLN A 152 -1.15 -1.97 21.69
N ALA A 153 -1.41 -0.90 22.42
CA ALA A 153 -0.50 -0.32 23.41
C ALA A 153 -0.53 -1.04 24.78
N GLY A 154 -1.39 -2.07 24.94
CA GLY A 154 -1.56 -2.76 26.23
C GLY A 154 -2.25 -1.90 27.30
N LEU A 155 -3.00 -0.87 26.88
CA LEU A 155 -3.76 0.02 27.77
C LEU A 155 -5.21 -0.47 27.93
N PRO A 156 -5.91 -0.07 29.02
CA PRO A 156 -7.33 -0.36 29.18
C PRO A 156 -8.15 0.20 28.00
N ALA A 157 -8.89 -0.67 27.31
CA ALA A 157 -9.74 -0.32 26.18
C ALA A 157 -11.21 -0.61 26.53
N PRO A 158 -11.96 0.36 27.11
CA PRO A 158 -13.36 0.16 27.49
C PRO A 158 -14.25 -0.05 26.26
N GLY A 159 -15.29 -0.87 26.43
CA GLY A 159 -16.25 -1.17 25.36
C GLY A 159 -15.68 -2.10 24.28
N GLU A 160 -16.22 -1.99 23.08
CA GLU A 160 -15.85 -2.79 21.91
C GLU A 160 -15.49 -1.88 20.73
N PRO A 161 -14.55 -2.29 19.86
CA PRO A 161 -14.21 -1.51 18.68
C PRO A 161 -15.43 -1.33 17.76
N TYR A 162 -15.33 -0.36 16.85
CA TYR A 162 -16.27 -0.32 15.73
C TYR A 162 -16.08 -1.55 14.83
N GLY A 163 -17.16 -1.92 14.13
CA GLY A 163 -17.13 -3.03 13.18
C GLY A 163 -16.54 -2.62 11.83
N GLY A 164 -16.83 -3.42 10.79
CA GLY A 164 -16.36 -3.14 9.44
C GLY A 164 -14.84 -3.05 9.38
N TRP A 165 -14.31 -1.96 8.81
CA TRP A 165 -12.87 -1.75 8.65
C TRP A 165 -12.13 -1.44 9.96
N GLU A 166 -12.85 -1.08 11.02
CA GLU A 166 -12.31 -0.81 12.35
C GLU A 166 -12.32 -2.06 13.26
N GLY A 167 -12.76 -3.20 12.73
CA GLY A 167 -12.79 -4.45 13.48
C GLY A 167 -11.40 -4.87 13.98
N PRO A 168 -11.30 -5.55 15.13
CA PRO A 168 -10.01 -5.84 15.78
C PRO A 168 -9.12 -6.77 14.95
N ASN A 169 -9.73 -7.55 14.06
CA ASN A 169 -9.04 -8.51 13.18
C ASN A 169 -8.78 -7.93 11.77
N VAL A 170 -9.02 -6.64 11.55
CA VAL A 170 -8.89 -6.01 10.22
C VAL A 170 -7.55 -5.29 10.10
N GLU A 171 -6.90 -5.39 8.94
CA GLU A 171 -5.57 -4.81 8.69
C GLU A 171 -5.59 -3.27 8.70
N VAL A 172 -6.70 -2.66 8.28
CA VAL A 172 -6.86 -1.20 8.17
C VAL A 172 -7.47 -0.54 9.41
N ARG A 173 -7.61 -1.28 10.51
CA ARG A 173 -8.14 -0.75 11.78
C ARG A 173 -7.28 0.43 12.26
N GLY A 174 -7.93 1.49 12.71
CA GLY A 174 -7.32 2.74 13.15
C GLY A 174 -7.17 3.79 12.05
N HIS A 175 -7.31 3.44 10.77
CA HIS A 175 -7.15 4.38 9.65
C HIS A 175 -8.17 5.52 9.67
N PHE A 176 -9.36 5.29 10.20
CA PHE A 176 -10.39 6.33 10.21
C PHE A 176 -10.03 7.54 11.09
N VAL A 177 -9.24 7.34 12.15
CA VAL A 177 -8.90 8.40 13.13
C VAL A 177 -7.41 8.76 13.19
N GLY A 178 -6.53 7.95 12.60
CA GLY A 178 -5.07 8.15 12.61
C GLY A 178 -4.49 8.25 11.21
#